data_AF-A0A8T5BK29-F1
#
_entry.id   AF-A0A8T5BK29-F1
#
_cell.length_a   1.000
_cell.length_b   1.000
_cell.length_c   1.000
_cell.angle_alpha   90.00
_cell.angle_beta   90.00
_cell.angle_gamma   90.00
#
_symmetry.space_group_name_H-M   'P 1'
#
loop_
_entity.id
_entity.type
_entity.pdbx_description
1 polymer ?
#
loop_
_entity_poly.entity_id
_entity_poly.type
_entity_poly.pdbx_seq_one_letter_code
_entity_poly.pdbx_strand_id
1 'polypeptide(L)'
;MIIQGIVLSVLRMIVVPYIEKEPDREKPFTNEIERAAILCLSEIRRKKPILLRSVDEKIEYIAKLYYPLWAAPNRGKCVLVDGLGLASINILYNKIPSILSFTENLIKSNSSFSLFKRTLIEYENFFKNFSLTENIELKAVLSGSFIPQTFISLINLSSNQEKMCEEEVVKVFNGIDEAEVEKIADRCLLERQKIQRDSDGLHYAMKILKRETDHHLEKISIEIKKINEKFETKISELSKEVNAKINHLHREKQKEIDKIEKQITKENQRFFVENRKLSDRISELKRSLRITQTQKGVQKQKYPKRSTTRIDNKISLLQEKLDQMNSELERLSSMHEKALTRSRKEVRQLEERYQILIDNEKEKLNLLEKSRDIELSRKKEEIDEIESLSQKIETQINNLLSLKLRDLQKFDDVVLLKVEINEPLLVLIPFYVVQYRLKEKTRIDFYPPMTVASYEGILKKIQKTLFSFSLESRMNLLMSPQVSNLYSSIFSNLKKNLKTEPFLKEQIVNLSFSVNLLKQPKFMDDVFDGLAELESEGWLNPKEKENIIKSIPREQYGN
;
A
#
# COMPACT_ATOMS: atom_id res chain seq x y z
N MET A 1 -10.78 21.86 -25.06
CA MET A 1 -11.75 21.14 -24.21
C MET A 1 -13.14 21.79 -24.20
N ILE A 2 -13.31 23.10 -23.94
CA ILE A 2 -14.65 23.72 -23.83
C ILE A 2 -15.46 23.65 -25.15
N ILE A 3 -14.83 23.80 -26.31
CA ILE A 3 -15.51 23.73 -27.62
C ILE A 3 -15.94 22.28 -27.98
N GLN A 4 -15.21 21.26 -27.50
CA GLN A 4 -15.54 19.85 -27.73
C GLN A 4 -16.76 19.38 -26.91
N GLY A 5 -16.94 19.92 -25.69
CA GLY A 5 -18.12 19.61 -24.86
C GLY A 5 -19.44 20.15 -25.45
N ILE A 6 -19.39 21.24 -26.21
CA ILE A 6 -20.59 21.85 -26.82
C ILE A 6 -21.04 21.05 -28.06
N VAL A 7 -20.13 20.60 -28.92
CA VAL A 7 -20.47 19.84 -30.14
C VAL A 7 -21.04 18.44 -29.82
N LEU A 8 -20.54 17.78 -28.78
CA LEU A 8 -21.00 16.46 -28.34
C LEU A 8 -22.33 16.48 -27.56
N SER A 9 -22.82 17.68 -27.18
CA SER A 9 -24.06 17.82 -26.39
C SER A 9 -25.35 17.86 -27.21
N VAL A 10 -25.26 17.89 -28.55
CA VAL A 10 -26.41 18.11 -29.46
C VAL A 10 -26.56 17.01 -30.53
N LEU A 11 -25.50 16.25 -30.84
CA LEU A 11 -25.53 15.23 -31.90
C LEU A 11 -25.69 13.82 -31.30
N ARG A 12 -26.69 13.07 -31.76
CA ARG A 12 -26.92 11.65 -31.41
C ARG A 12 -26.20 10.67 -32.34
N MET A 13 -25.82 11.15 -33.53
CA MET A 13 -25.13 10.36 -34.53
C MET A 13 -24.08 11.21 -35.25
N ILE A 14 -22.91 10.60 -35.51
CA ILE A 14 -21.81 11.17 -36.25
C ILE A 14 -21.33 10.14 -37.28
N VAL A 15 -21.10 10.58 -38.51
CA VAL A 15 -20.49 9.76 -39.57
C VAL A 15 -19.05 10.20 -39.77
N VAL A 16 -18.12 9.25 -39.67
CA VAL A 16 -16.70 9.50 -39.94
C VAL A 16 -16.48 9.48 -41.46
N PRO A 17 -15.61 10.33 -42.03
CA PRO A 17 -15.24 10.21 -43.43
C PRO A 17 -14.53 8.89 -43.74
N TYR A 18 -14.74 8.37 -44.96
CA TYR A 18 -13.96 7.22 -45.43
C TYR A 18 -12.50 7.62 -45.73
N ILE A 19 -12.29 8.85 -46.18
CA ILE A 19 -11.01 9.39 -46.60
C ILE A 19 -10.54 10.49 -45.66
N GLU A 20 -9.38 10.30 -45.05
CA GLU A 20 -8.59 11.36 -44.43
C GLU A 20 -7.57 11.88 -45.44
N LYS A 21 -7.56 13.19 -45.69
CA LYS A 21 -6.61 13.83 -46.61
C LYS A 21 -5.37 14.27 -45.83
N GLU A 22 -4.18 14.01 -46.37
CA GLU A 22 -2.97 14.63 -45.83
C GLU A 22 -3.07 16.17 -45.91
N PRO A 23 -2.52 16.92 -44.92
CA PRO A 23 -2.65 18.37 -44.87
C PRO A 23 -2.20 19.11 -46.14
N ASP A 24 -1.21 18.55 -46.85
CA ASP A 24 -0.61 19.16 -48.03
C ASP A 24 -1.35 18.81 -49.34
N ARG A 25 -2.51 18.16 -49.29
CA ARG A 25 -3.28 17.80 -50.48
C ARG A 25 -4.18 18.96 -50.92
N GLU A 26 -3.81 19.62 -52.02
CA GLU A 26 -4.57 20.74 -52.59
C GLU A 26 -5.83 20.28 -53.37
N LYS A 27 -5.74 19.15 -54.08
CA LYS A 27 -6.87 18.65 -54.89
C LYS A 27 -7.93 17.94 -54.04
N PRO A 28 -9.23 18.22 -54.26
CA PRO A 28 -10.29 17.49 -53.58
C PRO A 28 -10.22 16.00 -53.95
N PHE A 29 -10.51 15.15 -52.97
CA PHE A 29 -10.75 13.72 -53.20
C PHE A 29 -12.27 13.55 -53.22
N THR A 30 -12.83 13.37 -54.41
CA THR A 30 -14.27 13.34 -54.67
C THR A 30 -14.82 11.91 -54.49
N ASN A 31 -16.16 11.78 -54.50
CA ASN A 31 -16.81 10.47 -54.38
C ASN A 31 -16.51 9.57 -55.59
N GLU A 32 -16.34 10.19 -56.77
CA GLU A 32 -15.99 9.57 -58.03
C GLU A 32 -14.58 8.95 -57.93
N ILE A 33 -13.59 9.72 -57.45
CA ILE A 33 -12.23 9.22 -57.18
C ILE A 33 -12.28 8.09 -56.15
N GLU A 34 -13.03 8.23 -55.06
CA GLU A 34 -13.16 7.20 -54.01
C GLU A 34 -13.65 5.86 -54.60
N ARG A 35 -14.74 5.89 -55.38
CA ARG A 35 -15.32 4.70 -56.01
C ARG A 35 -14.37 4.07 -57.00
N ALA A 36 -13.72 4.88 -57.85
CA ALA A 36 -12.74 4.41 -58.81
C ALA A 36 -11.53 3.77 -58.11
N ALA A 37 -11.01 4.38 -57.04
CA ALA A 37 -9.88 3.87 -56.29
C ALA A 37 -10.20 2.53 -55.60
N ILE A 38 -11.39 2.39 -55.02
CA ILE A 38 -11.84 1.13 -54.42
C ILE A 38 -12.00 0.03 -55.47
N LEU A 39 -12.53 0.35 -56.66
CA LEU A 39 -12.59 -0.60 -57.76
C LEU A 39 -11.18 -1.04 -58.19
N CYS A 40 -10.24 -0.10 -58.33
CA CYS A 40 -8.84 -0.39 -58.64
C CYS A 40 -8.22 -1.35 -57.60
N LEU A 41 -8.34 -1.03 -56.31
CA LEU A 41 -7.87 -1.88 -55.22
C LEU A 41 -8.51 -3.27 -55.25
N SER A 42 -9.81 -3.32 -55.57
CA SER A 42 -10.56 -4.56 -55.68
C SER A 42 -10.04 -5.45 -56.81
N GLU A 43 -9.80 -4.86 -57.98
CA GLU A 43 -9.25 -5.54 -59.17
C GLU A 43 -7.80 -5.98 -59.00
N ILE A 44 -7.00 -5.24 -58.23
CA ILE A 44 -5.63 -5.61 -57.87
C ILE A 44 -5.62 -6.86 -57.00
N ARG A 45 -6.51 -6.93 -56.00
CA ARG A 45 -6.61 -8.07 -55.08
C ARG A 45 -7.35 -9.27 -55.65
N ARG A 46 -8.03 -9.12 -56.79
CA ARG A 46 -8.74 -10.20 -57.49
C ARG A 46 -7.75 -11.23 -58.02
N LYS A 47 -7.96 -12.52 -57.74
CA LYS A 47 -7.05 -13.57 -58.25
C LYS A 47 -7.26 -13.78 -59.74
N LYS A 48 -6.25 -13.37 -60.51
CA LYS A 48 -6.17 -13.56 -61.97
C LYS A 48 -5.53 -14.91 -62.32
N PRO A 49 -5.87 -15.51 -63.47
CA PRO A 49 -5.28 -16.77 -63.87
C PRO A 49 -3.78 -16.65 -64.17
N ILE A 50 -2.96 -17.49 -63.53
CA ILE A 50 -1.50 -17.55 -63.72
C ILE A 50 -1.11 -18.52 -64.86
N LEU A 51 -2.01 -19.43 -65.26
CA LEU A 51 -1.85 -20.39 -66.36
C LEU A 51 -3.19 -20.58 -67.12
N LEU A 52 -3.12 -21.08 -68.36
CA LEU A 52 -4.23 -21.30 -69.31
C LEU A 52 -5.44 -22.15 -68.80
N ARG A 53 -5.48 -22.60 -67.54
CA ARG A 53 -6.52 -23.49 -66.99
C ARG A 53 -7.17 -23.04 -65.68
N SER A 54 -6.81 -21.88 -65.11
CA SER A 54 -7.52 -21.37 -63.92
C SER A 54 -8.68 -20.45 -64.31
N VAL A 55 -9.77 -20.55 -63.55
CA VAL A 55 -10.94 -19.65 -63.67
C VAL A 55 -10.61 -18.35 -62.94
N ASP A 56 -11.01 -17.23 -63.54
CA ASP A 56 -10.83 -15.90 -62.97
C ASP A 56 -11.81 -15.67 -61.81
N GLU A 57 -11.35 -15.06 -60.71
CA GLU A 57 -12.26 -14.58 -59.67
C GLU A 57 -13.11 -13.44 -60.24
N LYS A 58 -14.41 -13.42 -59.98
CA LYS A 58 -15.29 -12.28 -60.29
C LYS A 58 -15.54 -11.45 -59.04
N ILE A 59 -15.57 -10.12 -59.17
CA ILE A 59 -16.12 -9.26 -58.12
C ILE A 59 -17.63 -9.40 -58.19
N GLU A 60 -18.24 -9.86 -57.10
CA GLU A 60 -19.67 -10.08 -57.03
C GLU A 60 -20.43 -8.84 -56.53
N TYR A 61 -19.85 -8.15 -55.55
CA TYR A 61 -20.33 -6.86 -55.10
C TYR A 61 -19.19 -6.03 -54.53
N ILE A 62 -19.39 -4.72 -54.58
CA ILE A 62 -18.67 -3.72 -53.79
C ILE A 62 -19.75 -3.00 -52.98
N ALA A 63 -19.60 -2.96 -51.67
CA ALA A 63 -20.56 -2.34 -50.76
C ALA A 63 -19.83 -1.41 -49.80
N LYS A 64 -20.36 -0.20 -49.59
CA LYS A 64 -19.92 0.70 -48.51
C LYS A 64 -20.86 0.50 -47.32
N LEU A 65 -20.32 0.03 -46.20
CA LEU A 65 -21.04 -0.21 -44.95
C LEU A 65 -20.50 0.70 -43.85
N TYR A 66 -21.24 0.79 -42.75
CA TYR A 66 -20.86 1.57 -41.57
C TYR A 66 -20.80 0.68 -40.34
N TYR A 67 -19.65 0.70 -39.66
CA TYR A 67 -19.43 0.00 -38.41
C TYR A 67 -19.99 0.86 -37.27
N PRO A 68 -20.95 0.36 -36.47
CA PRO A 68 -21.50 1.10 -35.35
C PRO A 68 -20.53 1.06 -34.17
N LEU A 69 -20.05 2.23 -33.74
CA LEU A 69 -19.27 2.41 -32.52
C LEU A 69 -20.04 3.37 -31.61
N TRP A 70 -20.37 2.96 -30.41
CA TRP A 70 -21.10 3.78 -29.46
C TRP A 70 -20.17 4.36 -28.41
N ALA A 71 -20.40 5.62 -28.04
CA ALA A 71 -19.89 6.18 -26.79
C ALA A 71 -21.07 6.38 -25.85
N ALA A 72 -21.05 5.70 -24.71
CA ALA A 72 -22.13 5.72 -23.73
C ALA A 72 -21.73 6.51 -22.47
N PRO A 73 -22.59 7.42 -21.97
CA PRO A 73 -22.28 8.21 -20.77
C PRO A 73 -22.10 7.31 -19.54
N ASN A 74 -21.11 7.63 -18.71
CA ASN A 74 -20.84 6.96 -17.43
C ASN A 74 -20.18 7.91 -16.42
N ARG A 75 -21.01 8.63 -15.64
CA ARG A 75 -20.60 9.56 -14.56
C ARG A 75 -19.52 10.59 -14.96
N GLY A 76 -19.77 11.40 -15.99
CA GLY A 76 -18.83 12.42 -16.47
C GLY A 76 -17.64 11.86 -17.27
N LYS A 77 -17.66 10.56 -17.54
CA LYS A 77 -16.78 9.84 -18.47
C LYS A 77 -17.67 9.12 -19.50
N CYS A 78 -17.07 8.39 -20.43
CA CYS A 78 -17.83 7.51 -21.32
C CYS A 78 -17.19 6.12 -21.48
N VAL A 79 -18.02 5.14 -21.81
CA VAL A 79 -17.60 3.78 -22.19
C VAL A 79 -17.71 3.66 -23.70
N LEU A 80 -16.68 3.13 -24.36
CA LEU A 80 -16.81 2.75 -25.77
C LEU A 80 -17.39 1.36 -25.89
N VAL A 81 -18.49 1.28 -26.63
CA VAL A 81 -19.21 0.05 -26.91
C VAL A 81 -19.08 -0.26 -28.40
N ASP A 82 -18.49 -1.40 -28.71
CA ASP A 82 -18.54 -2.02 -30.01
C ASP A 82 -20.00 -2.35 -30.34
N GLY A 83 -20.58 -1.60 -31.28
CA GLY A 83 -21.98 -1.78 -31.67
C GLY A 83 -22.27 -3.13 -32.31
N LEU A 84 -21.27 -3.94 -32.68
CA LEU A 84 -21.50 -5.31 -33.16
C LEU A 84 -21.34 -6.38 -32.09
N GLY A 85 -20.94 -5.98 -30.88
CA GLY A 85 -20.73 -6.89 -29.76
C GLY A 85 -19.61 -7.92 -29.96
N LEU A 86 -18.66 -7.65 -30.87
CA LEU A 86 -17.58 -8.57 -31.22
C LEU A 86 -16.38 -8.46 -30.28
N ALA A 87 -16.21 -7.30 -29.65
CA ALA A 87 -15.19 -7.05 -28.64
C ALA A 87 -15.61 -7.60 -27.28
N SER A 88 -14.64 -8.06 -26.49
CA SER A 88 -14.81 -8.25 -25.05
C SER A 88 -13.51 -7.99 -24.32
N ILE A 89 -13.62 -7.54 -23.08
CA ILE A 89 -12.48 -7.31 -22.20
C ILE A 89 -12.64 -8.12 -20.92
N ASN A 90 -11.52 -8.58 -20.39
CA ASN A 90 -11.45 -9.37 -19.17
C ASN A 90 -10.82 -8.53 -18.06
N ILE A 91 -11.52 -8.38 -16.95
CA ILE A 91 -11.05 -7.66 -15.78
C ILE A 91 -10.92 -8.62 -14.63
N LEU A 92 -9.75 -8.61 -13.98
CA LEU A 92 -9.53 -9.37 -12.77
C LEU A 92 -10.14 -8.62 -11.59
N TYR A 93 -11.14 -9.23 -10.95
CA TYR A 93 -11.75 -8.72 -9.72
C TYR A 93 -11.28 -9.55 -8.52
N ASN A 94 -10.56 -8.89 -7.63
CA ASN A 94 -10.01 -9.52 -6.43
C ASN A 94 -10.97 -9.36 -5.24
N LYS A 95 -11.76 -10.38 -4.90
CA LYS A 95 -12.75 -10.32 -3.82
C LYS A 95 -12.07 -10.20 -2.45
N ILE A 96 -12.51 -9.26 -1.63
CA ILE A 96 -12.02 -9.08 -0.26
C ILE A 96 -12.71 -10.05 0.72
N PRO A 97 -12.07 -10.35 1.86
CA PRO A 97 -12.71 -11.05 2.97
C PRO A 97 -13.97 -10.32 3.48
N SER A 98 -14.86 -11.06 4.15
CA SER A 98 -16.14 -10.52 4.63
C SER A 98 -15.95 -9.44 5.70
N ILE A 99 -16.21 -8.19 5.33
CA ILE A 99 -16.20 -7.02 6.23
C ILE A 99 -17.26 -7.15 7.32
N LEU A 100 -18.44 -7.65 6.98
CA LEU A 100 -19.55 -7.79 7.93
C LEU A 100 -19.20 -8.76 9.06
N SER A 101 -18.64 -9.92 8.72
CA SER A 101 -18.23 -10.93 9.72
C SER A 101 -17.19 -10.36 10.68
N PHE A 102 -16.19 -9.64 10.17
CA PHE A 102 -15.17 -9.02 11.00
C PHE A 102 -15.75 -7.95 11.93
N THR A 103 -16.48 -6.98 11.37
CA THR A 103 -16.98 -5.82 12.12
C THR A 103 -18.03 -6.19 13.15
N GLU A 104 -18.95 -7.11 12.85
CA GLU A 104 -19.93 -7.57 13.83
C GLU A 104 -19.28 -8.31 15.01
N ASN A 105 -18.28 -9.15 14.75
CA ASN A 105 -17.60 -9.91 15.81
C ASN A 105 -16.76 -8.99 16.71
N LEU A 106 -16.13 -7.95 16.15
CA LEU A 106 -15.49 -6.90 16.94
C LEU A 106 -16.51 -6.17 17.83
N ILE A 107 -17.65 -5.75 17.27
CA ILE A 107 -18.68 -5.04 18.05
C ILE A 107 -19.26 -5.95 19.15
N LYS A 108 -19.54 -7.22 18.86
CA LYS A 108 -20.08 -8.19 19.83
C LYS A 108 -19.11 -8.48 20.98
N SER A 109 -17.80 -8.35 20.75
CA SER A 109 -16.77 -8.63 21.75
C SER A 109 -16.44 -7.44 22.67
N ASN A 110 -17.00 -6.25 22.41
CA ASN A 110 -16.80 -5.02 23.21
C ASN A 110 -17.03 -5.20 24.73
N SER A 111 -17.95 -6.09 25.11
CA SER A 111 -18.34 -6.30 26.50
C SER A 111 -17.22 -6.86 27.39
N SER A 112 -16.24 -7.58 26.82
CA SER A 112 -15.19 -8.26 27.58
C SER A 112 -13.83 -8.18 26.89
N PHE A 113 -12.79 -7.81 27.64
CA PHE A 113 -11.41 -7.82 27.15
C PHE A 113 -10.97 -9.18 26.60
N SER A 114 -11.34 -10.28 27.28
CA SER A 114 -10.94 -11.63 26.85
C SER A 114 -11.62 -12.03 25.54
N LEU A 115 -12.88 -11.63 25.33
CA LEU A 115 -13.59 -11.85 24.07
C LEU A 115 -12.96 -11.03 22.96
N PHE A 116 -12.67 -9.75 23.22
CA PHE A 116 -12.05 -8.86 22.25
C PHE A 116 -10.67 -9.35 21.80
N LYS A 117 -9.80 -9.69 22.75
CA LYS A 117 -8.47 -10.28 22.45
C LYS A 117 -8.61 -11.55 21.61
N ARG A 118 -9.53 -12.44 21.97
CA ARG A 118 -9.79 -13.67 21.20
C ARG A 118 -10.25 -13.35 19.78
N THR A 119 -11.15 -12.39 19.60
CA THR A 119 -11.60 -11.95 18.27
C THR A 119 -10.43 -11.40 17.45
N LEU A 120 -9.55 -10.57 18.03
CA LEU A 120 -8.36 -10.10 17.32
C LEU A 120 -7.44 -11.26 16.86
N ILE A 121 -7.24 -12.27 17.71
CA ILE A 121 -6.46 -13.47 17.36
C ILE A 121 -7.14 -14.26 16.21
N GLU A 122 -8.45 -14.47 16.28
CA GLU A 122 -9.22 -15.17 15.23
C GLU A 122 -9.10 -14.47 13.86
N TYR A 123 -9.03 -13.14 13.86
CA TYR A 123 -8.93 -12.33 12.63
C TYR A 123 -7.50 -11.89 12.28
N GLU A 124 -6.49 -12.38 12.99
CA GLU A 124 -5.09 -11.91 12.89
C GLU A 124 -4.53 -12.01 11.47
N ASN A 125 -4.94 -13.00 10.68
CA ASN A 125 -4.49 -13.21 9.30
C ASN A 125 -5.63 -13.11 8.27
N PHE A 126 -6.81 -12.65 8.68
CA PHE A 126 -8.02 -12.67 7.86
C PHE A 126 -7.92 -11.76 6.63
N PHE A 127 -7.23 -10.63 6.75
CA PHE A 127 -7.02 -9.66 5.67
C PHE A 127 -5.67 -9.80 4.96
N LYS A 128 -4.95 -10.90 5.18
CA LYS A 128 -3.62 -11.10 4.59
C LYS A 128 -3.64 -11.11 3.07
N ASN A 129 -4.67 -11.70 2.47
CA ASN A 129 -4.83 -11.87 1.02
C ASN A 129 -6.29 -11.67 0.61
N PHE A 130 -6.53 -11.56 -0.70
CA PHE A 130 -7.86 -11.67 -1.28
C PHE A 130 -8.43 -13.09 -1.09
N SER A 131 -9.74 -13.18 -0.94
CA SER A 131 -10.42 -14.47 -0.77
C SER A 131 -10.58 -15.23 -2.08
N LEU A 132 -10.70 -14.51 -3.19
CA LEU A 132 -10.87 -15.07 -4.53
C LEU A 132 -10.47 -14.04 -5.59
N THR A 133 -9.99 -14.50 -6.74
CA THR A 133 -9.87 -13.68 -7.94
C THR A 133 -10.84 -14.21 -8.98
N GLU A 134 -11.76 -13.36 -9.42
CA GLU A 134 -12.76 -13.64 -10.45
C GLU A 134 -12.36 -12.94 -11.75
N ASN A 135 -12.53 -13.61 -12.89
CA ASN A 135 -12.40 -12.96 -14.19
C ASN A 135 -13.78 -12.48 -14.66
N ILE A 136 -13.93 -11.17 -14.83
CA ILE A 136 -15.17 -10.53 -15.26
C ILE A 136 -15.04 -10.16 -16.73
N GLU A 137 -15.82 -10.84 -17.56
CA GLU A 137 -15.94 -10.49 -18.97
C GLU A 137 -16.95 -9.35 -19.16
N LEU A 138 -16.49 -8.20 -19.65
CA LEU A 138 -17.32 -7.12 -20.14
C LEU A 138 -17.42 -7.24 -21.67
N LYS A 139 -18.58 -7.69 -22.13
CA LYS A 139 -18.88 -7.86 -23.56
C LYS A 139 -19.15 -6.53 -24.22
N ALA A 140 -18.86 -6.47 -25.52
CA ALA A 140 -19.00 -5.30 -26.37
C ALA A 140 -18.18 -4.07 -25.93
N VAL A 141 -17.32 -4.15 -24.91
CA VAL A 141 -16.52 -3.01 -24.46
C VAL A 141 -15.20 -2.97 -25.20
N LEU A 142 -14.83 -1.79 -25.70
CA LEU A 142 -13.52 -1.53 -26.28
C LEU A 142 -12.60 -0.88 -25.25
N SER A 143 -11.37 -1.38 -25.16
CA SER A 143 -10.35 -0.91 -24.21
C SER A 143 -8.99 -0.79 -24.88
N GLY A 144 -8.24 0.24 -24.48
CA GLY A 144 -6.86 0.45 -24.91
C GLY A 144 -6.39 1.86 -24.61
N SER A 145 -5.14 1.99 -24.16
CA SER A 145 -4.54 3.29 -23.78
C SER A 145 -4.51 4.32 -24.92
N PHE A 146 -4.57 3.87 -26.17
CA PHE A 146 -4.58 4.71 -27.37
C PHE A 146 -5.99 5.16 -27.81
N ILE A 147 -7.04 4.49 -27.32
CA ILE A 147 -8.42 4.72 -27.77
C ILE A 147 -8.88 6.16 -27.53
N PRO A 148 -8.59 6.83 -26.38
CA PRO A 148 -9.05 8.19 -26.16
C PRO A 148 -8.59 9.18 -27.25
N GLN A 149 -7.32 9.11 -27.64
CA GLN A 149 -6.77 10.02 -28.65
C GLN A 149 -7.39 9.77 -30.02
N THR A 150 -7.47 8.51 -30.43
CA THR A 150 -8.09 8.14 -31.71
C THR A 150 -9.55 8.56 -31.76
N PHE A 151 -10.33 8.28 -30.71
CA PHE A 151 -11.74 8.63 -30.65
C PHE A 151 -11.98 10.15 -30.75
N ILE A 152 -11.16 10.94 -30.06
CA ILE A 152 -11.19 12.41 -30.18
C ILE A 152 -10.86 12.85 -31.62
N SER A 153 -9.85 12.25 -32.26
CA SER A 153 -9.53 12.54 -33.65
C SER A 153 -10.71 12.23 -34.60
N LEU A 154 -11.44 11.13 -34.38
CA LEU A 154 -12.63 10.78 -35.17
C LEU A 154 -13.74 11.84 -35.05
N ILE A 155 -13.99 12.32 -33.83
CA ILE A 155 -14.98 13.40 -33.59
C ILE A 155 -14.54 14.70 -34.28
N ASN A 156 -13.26 15.03 -34.24
CA ASN A 156 -12.76 16.24 -34.90
C ASN A 156 -12.85 16.14 -36.42
N LEU A 157 -12.54 14.97 -37.01
CA LEU A 157 -12.63 14.75 -38.46
C LEU A 157 -14.06 14.92 -38.99
N SER A 158 -15.04 14.46 -38.22
CA SER A 158 -16.46 14.52 -38.58
C SER A 158 -17.10 15.89 -38.37
N SER A 159 -16.59 16.69 -37.42
CA SER A 159 -17.10 18.05 -37.16
C SER A 159 -16.84 19.04 -38.32
N ASN A 160 -15.94 18.71 -39.24
CA ASN A 160 -15.53 19.56 -40.37
C ASN A 160 -16.25 19.21 -41.69
N GLN A 161 -17.34 18.44 -41.65
CA GLN A 161 -18.08 18.00 -42.84
C GLN A 161 -19.48 18.62 -42.92
N GLU A 162 -19.99 18.79 -44.15
CA GLU A 162 -21.40 19.06 -44.39
C GLU A 162 -22.26 17.89 -43.88
N LYS A 163 -23.40 18.19 -43.25
CA LYS A 163 -24.31 17.17 -42.71
C LYS A 163 -24.78 16.25 -43.84
N MET A 164 -24.37 14.99 -43.83
CA MET A 164 -24.94 13.98 -44.72
C MET A 164 -26.42 13.75 -44.37
N CYS A 165 -27.28 13.59 -45.39
CA CYS A 165 -28.68 13.21 -45.18
C CYS A 165 -28.76 11.79 -44.58
N GLU A 166 -29.64 11.60 -43.58
CA GLU A 166 -29.93 10.29 -42.96
C GLU A 166 -30.34 9.23 -44.01
N GLU A 167 -30.92 9.66 -45.13
CA GLU A 167 -31.34 8.84 -46.28
C GLU A 167 -30.20 8.35 -47.19
N GLU A 168 -28.93 8.69 -46.94
CA GLU A 168 -27.76 8.08 -47.62
C GLU A 168 -27.00 7.08 -46.72
N VAL A 169 -27.27 7.08 -45.41
CA VAL A 169 -26.68 6.19 -44.38
C VAL A 169 -27.34 4.80 -44.37
N VAL A 170 -28.03 4.45 -45.45
CA VAL A 170 -29.28 3.66 -45.48
C VAL A 170 -29.25 2.27 -44.85
N LYS A 171 -28.10 1.63 -44.62
CA LYS A 171 -28.09 0.40 -43.82
C LYS A 171 -26.82 0.25 -43.00
N VAL A 172 -26.84 0.84 -41.81
CA VAL A 172 -25.90 0.49 -40.73
C VAL A 172 -25.99 -1.01 -40.48
N PHE A 173 -24.85 -1.65 -40.25
CA PHE A 173 -24.84 -3.06 -39.90
C PHE A 173 -25.57 -3.24 -38.55
N ASN A 174 -26.75 -3.89 -38.58
CA ASN A 174 -27.60 -4.05 -37.40
C ASN A 174 -26.82 -4.70 -36.27
N GLY A 175 -26.70 -3.97 -35.16
CA GLY A 175 -25.96 -4.38 -34.00
C GLY A 175 -26.76 -4.12 -32.73
N ILE A 176 -26.03 -3.82 -31.67
CA ILE A 176 -26.52 -3.42 -30.35
C ILE A 176 -27.27 -2.08 -30.49
N ASP A 177 -28.50 -2.04 -30.00
CA ASP A 177 -29.33 -0.83 -29.96
C ASP A 177 -28.96 0.09 -28.78
N GLU A 178 -29.50 1.30 -28.77
CA GLU A 178 -29.22 2.29 -27.73
C GLU A 178 -29.56 1.78 -26.32
N ALA A 179 -30.67 1.05 -26.16
CA ALA A 179 -31.10 0.51 -24.87
C ALA A 179 -30.15 -0.59 -24.35
N GLU A 180 -29.56 -1.38 -25.24
CA GLU A 180 -28.54 -2.36 -24.88
C GLU A 180 -27.19 -1.71 -24.59
N VAL A 181 -26.83 -0.63 -25.31
CA VAL A 181 -25.65 0.20 -25.02
C VAL A 181 -25.72 0.78 -23.60
N GLU A 182 -26.87 1.31 -23.20
CA GLU A 182 -27.10 1.80 -21.84
C GLU A 182 -26.91 0.69 -20.80
N LYS A 183 -27.47 -0.51 -21.03
CA LYS A 183 -27.26 -1.67 -20.14
C LYS A 183 -25.80 -2.07 -20.01
N ILE A 184 -25.02 -1.97 -21.09
CA ILE A 184 -23.58 -2.25 -21.08
C ILE A 184 -22.85 -1.19 -20.23
N ALA A 185 -23.17 0.09 -20.41
CA ALA A 185 -22.60 1.18 -19.62
C ALA A 185 -22.95 1.04 -18.13
N ASP A 186 -24.19 0.70 -17.80
CA ASP A 186 -24.66 0.41 -16.44
C ASP A 186 -23.92 -0.77 -15.84
N ARG A 187 -23.67 -1.83 -16.62
CA ARG A 187 -22.86 -2.97 -16.16
C ARG A 187 -21.45 -2.55 -15.81
N CYS A 188 -20.79 -1.73 -16.65
CA CYS A 188 -19.47 -1.17 -16.32
C CYS A 188 -19.51 -0.34 -15.04
N LEU A 189 -20.57 0.45 -14.84
CA LEU A 189 -20.76 1.24 -13.63
C LEU A 189 -20.93 0.35 -12.40
N LEU A 190 -21.72 -0.72 -12.48
CA LEU A 190 -21.94 -1.67 -11.39
C LEU A 190 -20.65 -2.36 -10.97
N GLU A 191 -19.83 -2.81 -11.92
CA GLU A 191 -18.54 -3.44 -11.61
C GLU A 191 -17.55 -2.46 -10.99
N ARG A 192 -17.49 -1.22 -11.49
CA ARG A 192 -16.70 -0.16 -10.86
C ARG A 192 -17.15 0.11 -9.42
N GLN A 193 -18.46 0.21 -9.20
CA GLN A 193 -19.04 0.42 -7.87
C GLN A 193 -18.74 -0.73 -6.93
N LYS A 194 -18.68 -1.98 -7.43
CA LYS A 194 -18.30 -3.15 -6.63
C LYS A 194 -16.89 -2.96 -6.03
N ILE A 195 -15.92 -2.52 -6.84
CA ILE A 195 -14.54 -2.22 -6.38
C ILE A 195 -14.52 -1.05 -5.38
N GLN A 196 -15.31 0.00 -5.63
CA GLN A 196 -15.43 1.14 -4.72
C GLN A 196 -16.00 0.72 -3.37
N ARG A 197 -17.10 -0.05 -3.34
CA ARG A 197 -17.73 -0.52 -2.10
C ARG A 197 -16.79 -1.39 -1.28
N ASP A 198 -15.94 -2.19 -1.91
CA ASP A 198 -14.90 -2.95 -1.20
C ASP A 198 -13.91 -2.01 -0.50
N SER A 199 -13.50 -0.93 -1.17
CA SER A 199 -12.59 0.09 -0.62
C SER A 199 -13.23 0.84 0.56
N ASP A 200 -14.51 1.17 0.43
CA ASP A 200 -15.30 1.82 1.48
C ASP A 200 -15.51 0.86 2.67
N GLY A 201 -15.75 -0.42 2.39
CA GLY A 201 -15.89 -1.47 3.40
C GLY A 201 -14.61 -1.71 4.19
N LEU A 202 -13.44 -1.69 3.54
CA LEU A 202 -12.14 -1.77 4.21
C LEU A 202 -11.88 -0.56 5.11
N HIS A 203 -12.21 0.65 4.66
CA HIS A 203 -12.17 1.85 5.52
C HIS A 203 -13.08 1.72 6.74
N TYR A 204 -14.30 1.22 6.53
CA TYR A 204 -15.24 0.97 7.62
C TYR A 204 -14.70 -0.05 8.63
N ALA A 205 -14.13 -1.16 8.15
CA ALA A 205 -13.47 -2.16 9.00
C ALA A 205 -12.35 -1.55 9.85
N MET A 206 -11.51 -0.72 9.25
CA MET A 206 -10.42 -0.02 9.96
C MET A 206 -10.95 0.94 11.03
N LYS A 207 -12.02 1.69 10.71
CA LYS A 207 -12.68 2.58 11.68
C LYS A 207 -13.24 1.81 12.88
N ILE A 208 -13.89 0.66 12.64
CA ILE A 208 -14.45 -0.17 13.71
C ILE A 208 -13.33 -0.78 14.56
N LEU A 209 -12.29 -1.36 13.94
CA LEU A 209 -11.13 -1.90 14.65
C LEU A 209 -10.54 -0.86 15.60
N LYS A 210 -10.21 0.33 15.08
CA LYS A 210 -9.65 1.41 15.89
C LYS A 210 -10.57 1.81 17.05
N ARG A 211 -11.87 2.01 16.79
CA ARG A 211 -12.83 2.38 17.83
C ARG A 211 -12.90 1.35 18.96
N GLU A 212 -12.98 0.06 18.62
CA GLU A 212 -13.07 -0.99 19.64
C GLU A 212 -11.73 -1.16 20.39
N THR A 213 -10.59 -1.04 19.71
CA THR A 213 -9.26 -1.04 20.36
C THR A 213 -9.13 0.11 21.34
N ASP A 214 -9.42 1.35 20.91
CA ASP A 214 -9.34 2.56 21.75
C ASP A 214 -10.23 2.42 23.01
N HIS A 215 -11.43 1.86 22.85
CA HIS A 215 -12.36 1.61 23.97
C HIS A 215 -11.79 0.63 24.99
N HIS A 216 -11.14 -0.46 24.55
CA HIS A 216 -10.51 -1.40 25.47
C HIS A 216 -9.25 -0.82 26.13
N LEU A 217 -8.46 -0.01 25.41
CA LEU A 217 -7.33 0.72 25.98
C LEU A 217 -7.77 1.68 27.09
N GLU A 218 -8.86 2.42 26.88
CA GLU A 218 -9.43 3.31 27.90
C GLU A 218 -9.87 2.55 29.16
N LYS A 219 -10.54 1.40 28.99
CA LYS A 219 -10.93 0.54 30.11
C LYS A 219 -9.72 0.07 30.92
N ILE A 220 -8.65 -0.40 30.26
CA ILE A 220 -7.45 -0.86 30.94
C ILE A 220 -6.74 0.30 31.64
N SER A 221 -6.70 1.49 31.03
CA SER A 221 -6.13 2.70 31.64
C SER A 221 -6.87 3.10 32.93
N ILE A 222 -8.21 3.01 32.94
CA ILE A 222 -9.01 3.21 34.15
C ILE A 222 -8.70 2.16 35.22
N GLU A 223 -8.53 0.89 34.83
CA GLU A 223 -8.15 -0.18 35.76
C GLU A 223 -6.75 0.03 36.36
N ILE A 224 -5.77 0.43 35.55
CA ILE A 224 -4.41 0.81 35.99
C ILE A 224 -4.49 1.92 37.04
N LYS A 225 -5.29 2.96 36.78
CA LYS A 225 -5.47 4.07 37.73
C LYS A 225 -6.06 3.59 39.06
N LYS A 226 -7.09 2.75 39.02
CA LYS A 226 -7.71 2.16 40.22
C LYS A 226 -6.74 1.27 41.01
N ILE A 227 -5.91 0.49 40.32
CA ILE A 227 -4.86 -0.33 40.94
C ILE A 227 -3.86 0.58 41.66
N ASN A 228 -3.38 1.63 41.00
CA ASN A 228 -2.47 2.62 41.60
C ASN A 228 -3.07 3.25 42.86
N GLU A 229 -4.27 3.84 42.77
CA GLU A 229 -4.93 4.49 43.91
C GLU A 229 -5.11 3.53 45.10
N LYS A 230 -5.49 2.28 44.84
CA LYS A 230 -5.64 1.23 45.85
C LYS A 230 -4.30 0.91 46.54
N PHE A 231 -3.22 0.76 45.78
CA PHE A 231 -1.89 0.47 46.37
C PHE A 231 -1.30 1.69 47.07
N GLU A 232 -1.45 2.89 46.53
CA GLU A 232 -1.00 4.13 47.19
C GLU A 232 -1.66 4.30 48.57
N THR A 233 -2.97 4.03 48.66
CA THR A 233 -3.70 4.06 49.92
C THR A 233 -3.11 3.05 50.92
N LYS A 234 -2.96 1.79 50.50
CA LYS A 234 -2.40 0.72 51.35
C LYS A 234 -0.95 0.98 51.78
N ILE A 235 -0.11 1.47 50.87
CA ILE A 235 1.29 1.81 51.14
C ILE A 235 1.35 2.96 52.13
N SER A 236 0.51 3.99 51.97
CA SER A 236 0.44 5.12 52.90
C SER A 236 0.02 4.68 54.31
N GLU A 237 -1.00 3.83 54.44
CA GLU A 237 -1.45 3.29 55.73
C GLU A 237 -0.35 2.45 56.40
N LEU A 238 0.20 1.46 55.67
CA LEU A 238 1.26 0.60 56.20
C LEU A 238 2.53 1.39 56.51
N SER A 239 2.85 2.42 55.74
CA SER A 239 4.03 3.28 55.97
C SER A 239 3.93 4.02 57.30
N LYS A 240 2.73 4.48 57.69
CA LYS A 240 2.53 5.09 59.03
C LYS A 240 2.81 4.08 60.14
N GLU A 241 2.31 2.86 60.01
CA GLU A 241 2.53 1.79 60.99
C GLU A 241 4.01 1.37 61.08
N VAL A 242 4.64 1.13 59.93
CA VAL A 242 6.06 0.77 59.83
C VAL A 242 6.95 1.87 60.41
N ASN A 243 6.71 3.14 60.07
CA ASN A 243 7.47 4.25 60.62
C ASN A 243 7.29 4.38 62.14
N ALA A 244 6.07 4.18 62.66
CA ALA A 244 5.84 4.15 64.11
C ALA A 244 6.63 3.03 64.78
N LYS A 245 6.67 1.82 64.17
CA LYS A 245 7.42 0.69 64.70
C LYS A 245 8.94 0.89 64.62
N ILE A 246 9.45 1.43 63.52
CA ILE A 246 10.87 1.79 63.36
C ILE A 246 11.27 2.82 64.42
N ASN A 247 10.45 3.85 64.64
CA ASN A 247 10.70 4.84 65.68
C ASN A 247 10.71 4.23 67.09
N HIS A 248 9.83 3.26 67.36
CA HIS A 248 9.86 2.49 68.60
C HIS A 248 11.16 1.70 68.77
N LEU A 249 11.56 0.95 67.73
CA LEU A 249 12.80 0.17 67.72
C LEU A 249 14.04 1.06 67.92
N HIS A 250 14.09 2.24 67.30
CA HIS A 250 15.17 3.21 67.54
C HIS A 250 15.22 3.67 69.00
N ARG A 251 14.07 3.98 69.62
CA ARG A 251 14.00 4.38 71.03
C ARG A 251 14.44 3.24 71.96
N GLU A 252 14.03 2.01 71.70
CA GLU A 252 14.46 0.85 72.49
C GLU A 252 15.95 0.59 72.34
N LYS A 253 16.47 0.64 71.11
CA LYS A 253 17.91 0.54 70.84
C LYS A 253 18.69 1.58 71.66
N GLN A 254 18.28 2.85 71.60
CA GLN A 254 18.98 3.92 72.32
C GLN A 254 18.93 3.71 73.83
N LYS A 255 17.78 3.29 74.39
CA LYS A 255 17.68 2.99 75.83
C LYS A 255 18.63 1.89 76.28
N GLU A 256 18.81 0.85 75.46
CA GLU A 256 19.75 -0.25 75.76
C GLU A 256 21.21 0.19 75.61
N ILE A 257 21.54 1.01 74.61
CA ILE A 257 22.87 1.63 74.48
C ILE A 257 23.16 2.50 75.71
N ASP A 258 22.24 3.36 76.12
CA ASP A 258 22.40 4.23 77.29
C ASP A 258 22.65 3.42 78.58
N LYS A 259 22.06 2.22 78.71
CA LYS A 259 22.32 1.32 79.85
C LYS A 259 23.75 0.80 79.84
N ILE A 260 24.24 0.35 78.68
CA ILE A 260 25.62 -0.11 78.50
C ILE A 260 26.59 1.05 78.78
N GLU A 261 26.31 2.24 78.25
CA GLU A 261 27.12 3.45 78.46
C GLU A 261 27.15 3.88 79.93
N LYS A 262 26.01 3.85 80.63
CA LYS A 262 25.95 4.13 82.07
C LYS A 262 26.76 3.11 82.88
N GLN A 263 26.72 1.84 82.50
CA GLN A 263 27.47 0.79 83.18
C GLN A 263 28.98 0.98 82.99
N ILE A 264 29.44 1.17 81.75
CA ILE A 264 30.87 1.40 81.49
C ILE A 264 31.36 2.72 82.10
N THR A 265 30.52 3.76 82.17
CA THR A 265 30.88 5.02 82.85
C THR A 265 31.13 4.80 84.35
N LYS A 266 30.26 4.01 85.01
CA LYS A 266 30.45 3.65 86.43
C LYS A 266 31.70 2.80 86.64
N GLU A 267 31.97 1.85 85.76
CA GLU A 267 33.18 1.02 85.81
C GLU A 267 34.44 1.87 85.58
N ASN A 268 34.43 2.77 84.59
CA ASN A 268 35.52 3.70 84.31
C ASN A 268 35.82 4.63 85.49
N GLN A 269 34.81 5.12 86.19
CA GLN A 269 35.01 5.90 87.42
C GLN A 269 35.72 5.09 88.51
N ARG A 270 35.34 3.81 88.69
CA ARG A 270 36.01 2.91 89.64
C ARG A 270 37.47 2.68 89.25
N PHE A 271 37.71 2.35 87.97
CA PHE A 271 39.06 2.20 87.43
C PHE A 271 39.89 3.48 87.61
N PHE A 272 39.31 4.66 87.38
CA PHE A 272 40.01 5.94 87.56
C PHE A 272 40.42 6.19 89.02
N VAL A 273 39.52 5.95 89.97
CA VAL A 273 39.81 6.11 91.41
C VAL A 273 40.89 5.13 91.86
N GLU A 274 40.81 3.88 91.43
CA GLU A 274 41.76 2.83 91.81
C GLU A 274 43.14 3.04 91.18
N ASN A 275 43.18 3.43 89.91
CA ASN A 275 44.40 3.82 89.20
C ASN A 275 45.09 5.01 89.89
N ARG A 276 44.32 6.02 90.31
CA ARG A 276 44.85 7.16 91.07
C ARG A 276 45.47 6.73 92.40
N LYS A 277 44.79 5.88 93.18
CA LYS A 277 45.33 5.36 94.45
C LYS A 277 46.63 4.58 94.26
N LEU A 278 46.68 3.70 93.27
CA LEU A 278 47.89 2.93 92.95
C LEU A 278 49.02 3.85 92.47
N SER A 279 48.72 4.83 91.63
CA SER A 279 49.69 5.80 91.11
C SER A 279 50.27 6.72 92.20
N ASP A 280 49.42 7.20 93.12
CA ASP A 280 49.84 7.97 94.29
C ASP A 280 50.76 7.11 95.19
N ARG A 281 50.39 5.85 95.43
CA ARG A 281 51.18 4.90 96.22
C ARG A 281 52.54 4.55 95.58
N ILE A 282 52.55 4.33 94.26
CA ILE A 282 53.76 4.13 93.46
C ILE A 282 54.66 5.37 93.58
N SER A 283 54.09 6.58 93.54
CA SER A 283 54.83 7.84 93.68
C SER A 283 55.44 8.00 95.08
N GLU A 284 54.71 7.65 96.14
CA GLU A 284 55.20 7.60 97.53
C GLU A 284 56.33 6.58 97.71
N LEU A 285 56.18 5.37 97.15
CA LEU A 285 57.19 4.32 97.20
C LEU A 285 58.44 4.72 96.40
N LYS A 286 58.30 5.32 95.21
CA LYS A 286 59.41 5.87 94.42
C LYS A 286 60.15 6.97 95.18
N ARG A 287 59.43 7.88 95.85
CA ARG A 287 60.03 8.92 96.69
C ARG A 287 60.79 8.32 97.88
N SER A 288 60.20 7.34 98.55
CA SER A 288 60.82 6.64 99.69
C SER A 288 62.05 5.82 99.27
N LEU A 289 61.98 5.17 98.10
CA LEU A 289 63.08 4.45 97.48
C LEU A 289 64.23 5.43 97.17
N ARG A 290 63.94 6.56 96.53
CA ARG A 290 64.92 7.60 96.21
C ARG A 290 65.61 8.13 97.47
N ILE A 291 64.84 8.46 98.51
CA ILE A 291 65.39 8.91 99.81
C ILE A 291 66.29 7.83 100.43
N THR A 292 65.87 6.56 100.43
CA THR A 292 66.63 5.44 101.01
C THR A 292 67.89 5.13 100.19
N GLN A 293 67.84 5.27 98.87
CA GLN A 293 69.00 5.17 97.97
C GLN A 293 69.99 6.32 98.20
N THR A 294 69.51 7.55 98.39
CA THR A 294 70.35 8.69 98.78
C THR A 294 71.00 8.47 100.14
N GLN A 295 70.26 7.94 101.14
CA GLN A 295 70.80 7.56 102.45
C GLN A 295 71.89 6.48 102.34
N LYS A 296 71.71 5.47 101.48
CA LYS A 296 72.74 4.47 101.15
C LYS A 296 73.98 5.12 100.55
N GLY A 297 73.82 6.03 99.59
CA GLY A 297 74.91 6.77 98.96
C GLY A 297 75.73 7.58 99.96
N VAL A 298 75.04 8.35 100.81
CA VAL A 298 75.67 9.14 101.89
C VAL A 298 76.39 8.25 102.90
N GLN A 299 75.81 7.12 103.30
CA GLN A 299 76.46 6.21 104.25
C GLN A 299 77.69 5.50 103.66
N LYS A 300 77.63 5.03 102.41
CA LYS A 300 78.80 4.44 101.72
C LYS A 300 79.93 5.45 101.55
N GLN A 301 79.60 6.72 101.30
CA GLN A 301 80.58 7.79 101.09
C GLN A 301 81.23 8.25 102.41
N LYS A 302 80.46 8.30 103.51
CA LYS A 302 80.95 8.76 104.84
C LYS A 302 81.62 7.64 105.65
N TYR A 303 81.24 6.36 105.44
CA TYR A 303 81.77 5.20 106.17
C TYR A 303 81.87 3.94 105.27
N PRO A 304 82.91 3.80 104.44
CA PRO A 304 82.99 2.76 103.41
C PRO A 304 83.05 1.31 103.93
N LYS A 305 83.47 1.09 105.19
CA LYS A 305 83.55 -0.25 105.83
C LYS A 305 82.29 -0.65 106.63
N ARG A 306 81.27 0.21 106.73
CA ARG A 306 80.07 -0.05 107.54
C ARG A 306 79.03 -0.80 106.71
N SER A 307 78.56 -1.95 107.21
CA SER A 307 77.55 -2.76 106.52
C SER A 307 76.30 -1.96 106.14
N THR A 308 75.91 -2.09 104.87
CA THR A 308 74.68 -1.50 104.30
C THR A 308 73.52 -2.49 104.26
N THR A 309 73.68 -3.73 104.75
CA THR A 309 72.70 -4.82 104.61
C THR A 309 71.29 -4.42 105.07
N ARG A 310 71.17 -3.64 106.16
CA ARG A 310 69.87 -3.15 106.65
C ARG A 310 69.20 -2.14 105.68
N ILE A 311 69.99 -1.31 105.01
CA ILE A 311 69.50 -0.36 104.00
C ILE A 311 69.22 -1.08 102.68
N ASP A 312 70.06 -2.06 102.31
CA ASP A 312 69.88 -2.90 101.13
C ASP A 312 68.59 -3.73 101.22
N ASN A 313 68.32 -4.35 102.37
CA ASN A 313 67.05 -5.05 102.62
C ASN A 313 65.85 -4.10 102.53
N LYS A 314 65.99 -2.86 103.00
CA LYS A 314 64.92 -1.85 102.91
C LYS A 314 64.70 -1.37 101.47
N ILE A 315 65.75 -1.24 100.66
CA ILE A 315 65.66 -0.94 99.23
C ILE A 315 65.01 -2.11 98.50
N SER A 316 65.45 -3.35 98.75
CA SER A 316 64.88 -4.56 98.14
C SER A 316 63.38 -4.68 98.44
N LEU A 317 62.97 -4.48 99.70
CA LEU A 317 61.56 -4.49 100.10
C LEU A 317 60.74 -3.37 99.44
N LEU A 318 61.34 -2.20 99.20
CA LEU A 318 60.67 -1.09 98.51
C LEU A 318 60.57 -1.35 96.99
N GLN A 319 61.56 -2.03 96.40
CA GLN A 319 61.54 -2.45 94.99
C GLN A 319 60.50 -3.54 94.76
N GLU A 320 60.48 -4.57 95.60
CA GLU A 320 59.48 -5.65 95.55
C GLU A 320 58.05 -5.10 95.67
N LYS A 321 57.82 -4.17 96.59
CA LYS A 321 56.52 -3.47 96.70
C LYS A 321 56.20 -2.61 95.48
N LEU A 322 57.20 -2.00 94.85
CA LEU A 322 57.03 -1.23 93.61
C LEU A 322 56.63 -2.13 92.45
N ASP A 323 57.31 -3.26 92.30
CA ASP A 323 57.04 -4.25 91.25
C ASP A 323 55.66 -4.89 91.43
N GLN A 324 55.27 -5.18 92.67
CA GLN A 324 53.92 -5.65 93.00
C GLN A 324 52.85 -4.61 92.62
N MET A 325 53.03 -3.35 93.00
CA MET A 325 52.08 -2.28 92.68
C MET A 325 52.03 -1.95 91.18
N ASN A 326 53.16 -2.00 90.48
CA ASN A 326 53.20 -1.85 89.01
C ASN A 326 52.49 -3.01 88.31
N SER A 327 52.70 -4.25 88.77
CA SER A 327 52.00 -5.44 88.23
C SER A 327 50.49 -5.33 88.45
N GLU A 328 50.06 -4.79 89.60
CA GLU A 328 48.65 -4.54 89.90
C GLU A 328 48.06 -3.43 89.01
N LEU A 329 48.83 -2.38 88.71
CA LEU A 329 48.47 -1.31 87.77
C LEU A 329 48.30 -1.82 86.33
N GLU A 330 49.20 -2.68 85.87
CA GLU A 330 49.12 -3.32 84.55
C GLU A 330 47.89 -4.24 84.46
N ARG A 331 47.64 -5.03 85.51
CA ARG A 331 46.44 -5.87 85.60
C ARG A 331 45.16 -5.04 85.56
N LEU A 332 45.13 -3.92 86.29
CA LEU A 332 44.00 -2.97 86.28
C LEU A 332 43.78 -2.38 84.89
N SER A 333 44.85 -1.97 84.20
CA SER A 333 44.80 -1.42 82.85
C SER A 333 44.27 -2.45 81.83
N SER A 334 44.75 -3.70 81.90
CA SER A 334 44.24 -4.80 81.07
C SER A 334 42.77 -5.10 81.32
N MET A 335 42.31 -5.05 82.59
CA MET A 335 40.90 -5.21 82.92
C MET A 335 40.03 -4.08 82.35
N HIS A 336 40.50 -2.83 82.43
CA HIS A 336 39.81 -1.67 81.86
C HIS A 336 39.68 -1.78 80.32
N GLU A 337 40.76 -2.14 79.62
CA GLU A 337 40.72 -2.33 78.16
C GLU A 337 39.78 -3.45 77.74
N LYS A 338 39.76 -4.57 78.48
CA LYS A 338 38.80 -5.67 78.26
C LYS A 338 37.36 -5.22 78.48
N ALA A 339 37.08 -4.40 79.48
CA ALA A 339 35.75 -3.85 79.75
C ALA A 339 35.28 -2.94 78.59
N LEU A 340 36.14 -2.05 78.10
CA LEU A 340 35.85 -1.19 76.94
C LEU A 340 35.59 -2.01 75.67
N THR A 341 36.43 -3.01 75.40
CA THR A 341 36.31 -3.87 74.23
C THR A 341 35.03 -4.69 74.27
N ARG A 342 34.68 -5.24 75.45
CA ARG A 342 33.42 -5.94 75.68
C ARG A 342 32.22 -5.03 75.43
N SER A 343 32.20 -3.83 76.01
CA SER A 343 31.11 -2.87 75.84
C SER A 343 30.93 -2.48 74.37
N ARG A 344 32.01 -2.19 73.64
CA ARG A 344 31.95 -1.91 72.19
C ARG A 344 31.36 -3.08 71.40
N LYS A 345 31.75 -4.31 71.73
CA LYS A 345 31.21 -5.51 71.09
C LYS A 345 29.71 -5.68 71.37
N GLU A 346 29.29 -5.44 72.61
CA GLU A 346 27.88 -5.50 73.01
C GLU A 346 27.04 -4.45 72.28
N VAL A 347 27.52 -3.20 72.18
CA VAL A 347 26.87 -2.14 71.40
C VAL A 347 26.74 -2.53 69.92
N ARG A 348 27.82 -2.99 69.29
CA ARG A 348 27.78 -3.40 67.88
C ARG A 348 26.78 -4.54 67.62
N GLN A 349 26.78 -5.57 68.47
CA GLN A 349 25.83 -6.67 68.37
C GLN A 349 24.38 -6.22 68.59
N LEU A 350 24.15 -5.21 69.43
CA LEU A 350 22.85 -4.62 69.63
C LEU A 350 22.41 -3.84 68.37
N GLU A 351 23.30 -3.04 67.79
CA GLU A 351 23.03 -2.29 66.55
C GLU A 351 22.69 -3.22 65.39
N GLU A 352 23.48 -4.27 65.17
CA GLU A 352 23.23 -5.29 64.14
C GLU A 352 21.85 -5.94 64.32
N ARG A 353 21.48 -6.32 65.56
CA ARG A 353 20.16 -6.91 65.87
C ARG A 353 19.01 -5.96 65.57
N TYR A 354 19.08 -4.71 65.99
CA TYR A 354 18.01 -3.74 65.72
C TYR A 354 17.95 -3.35 64.25
N GLN A 355 19.08 -3.35 63.54
CA GLN A 355 19.11 -3.10 62.10
C GLN A 355 18.32 -4.18 61.35
N ILE A 356 18.52 -5.46 61.68
CA ILE A 356 17.74 -6.57 61.11
C ILE A 356 16.24 -6.37 61.37
N LEU A 357 15.84 -5.97 62.58
CA LEU A 357 14.43 -5.71 62.91
C LEU A 357 13.85 -4.54 62.10
N ILE A 358 14.61 -3.46 61.94
CA ILE A 358 14.20 -2.31 61.13
C ILE A 358 14.05 -2.70 59.66
N ASP A 359 14.99 -3.48 59.13
CA ASP A 359 14.96 -3.93 57.74
C ASP A 359 13.81 -4.89 57.48
N ASN A 360 13.49 -5.78 58.44
CA ASN A 360 12.30 -6.64 58.37
C ASN A 360 10.99 -5.83 58.35
N GLU A 361 10.90 -4.72 59.09
CA GLU A 361 9.73 -3.83 59.03
C GLU A 361 9.63 -3.09 57.69
N LYS A 362 10.77 -2.64 57.13
CA LYS A 362 10.81 -2.02 55.79
C LYS A 362 10.45 -3.00 54.68
N GLU A 363 10.84 -4.27 54.80
CA GLU A 363 10.56 -5.27 53.77
C GLU A 363 9.05 -5.49 53.55
N LYS A 364 8.22 -5.23 54.57
CA LYS A 364 6.74 -5.28 54.42
C LYS A 364 6.23 -4.29 53.38
N LEU A 365 6.82 -3.08 53.32
CA LEU A 365 6.48 -2.08 52.30
C LEU A 365 6.99 -2.52 50.93
N ASN A 366 8.23 -3.01 50.87
CA ASN A 366 8.86 -3.49 49.64
C ASN A 366 8.04 -4.61 48.97
N LEU A 367 7.52 -5.56 49.76
CA LEU A 367 6.64 -6.63 49.25
C LEU A 367 5.35 -6.07 48.64
N LEU A 368 4.78 -5.03 49.25
CA LEU A 368 3.55 -4.39 48.76
C LEU A 368 3.80 -3.61 47.46
N GLU A 369 4.93 -2.90 47.36
CA GLU A 369 5.37 -2.22 46.14
C GLU A 369 5.64 -3.21 45.00
N LYS A 370 6.34 -4.32 45.27
CA LYS A 370 6.54 -5.41 44.31
C LYS A 370 5.20 -5.97 43.82
N SER A 371 4.22 -6.17 44.71
CA SER A 371 2.89 -6.64 44.34
C SER A 371 2.16 -5.66 43.41
N ARG A 372 2.27 -4.35 43.67
CA ARG A 372 1.73 -3.30 42.78
C ARG A 372 2.37 -3.40 41.40
N ASP A 373 3.70 -3.46 41.35
CA ASP A 373 4.44 -3.41 40.10
C ASP A 373 4.15 -4.64 39.21
N ILE A 374 3.95 -5.83 39.82
CA ILE A 374 3.53 -7.04 39.11
C ILE A 374 2.12 -6.86 38.51
N GLU A 375 1.15 -6.35 39.29
CA GLU A 375 -0.23 -6.18 38.84
C GLU A 375 -0.33 -5.14 37.71
N LEU A 376 0.43 -4.04 37.82
CA LEU A 376 0.54 -3.03 36.77
C LEU A 376 1.23 -3.54 35.51
N SER A 377 2.29 -4.34 35.66
CA SER A 377 3.00 -4.93 34.51
C SER A 377 2.09 -5.87 33.73
N ARG A 378 1.27 -6.68 34.42
CA ARG A 378 0.26 -7.53 33.78
C ARG A 378 -0.75 -6.72 32.96
N LYS A 379 -1.14 -5.54 33.42
CA LYS A 379 -2.06 -4.64 32.70
C LYS A 379 -1.40 -3.96 31.49
N LYS A 380 -0.11 -3.64 31.59
CA LYS A 380 0.67 -3.14 30.45
C LYS A 380 0.85 -4.20 29.36
N GLU A 381 1.13 -5.45 29.76
CA GLU A 381 1.18 -6.58 28.81
C GLU A 381 -0.16 -6.75 28.07
N GLU A 382 -1.29 -6.62 28.78
CA GLU A 382 -2.63 -6.64 28.16
C GLU A 382 -2.81 -5.53 27.09
N ILE A 383 -2.24 -4.34 27.30
CA ILE A 383 -2.22 -3.23 26.32
C ILE A 383 -1.35 -3.61 25.11
N ASP A 384 -0.10 -3.99 25.35
CA ASP A 384 0.88 -4.28 24.29
C ASP A 384 0.38 -5.39 23.35
N GLU A 385 -0.29 -6.41 23.90
CA GLU A 385 -0.87 -7.50 23.12
C GLU A 385 -1.98 -7.03 22.17
N ILE A 386 -2.95 -6.24 22.64
CA ILE A 386 -4.06 -5.79 21.79
C ILE A 386 -3.62 -4.74 20.79
N GLU A 387 -2.66 -3.88 21.14
CA GLU A 387 -2.07 -2.90 20.21
C GLU A 387 -1.33 -3.62 19.09
N SER A 388 -0.48 -4.61 19.43
CA SER A 388 0.25 -5.40 18.44
C SER A 388 -0.67 -6.15 17.47
N LEU A 389 -1.71 -6.82 18.00
CA LEU A 389 -2.70 -7.52 17.17
C LEU A 389 -3.50 -6.55 16.29
N SER A 390 -3.95 -5.43 16.86
CA SER A 390 -4.71 -4.40 16.12
C SER A 390 -3.86 -3.80 15.00
N GLN A 391 -2.61 -3.43 15.28
CA GLN A 391 -1.68 -2.87 14.31
C GLN A 391 -1.39 -3.84 13.16
N LYS A 392 -1.28 -5.14 13.47
CA LYS A 392 -1.09 -6.18 12.45
C LYS A 392 -2.30 -6.28 11.52
N ILE A 393 -3.52 -6.28 12.06
CA ILE A 393 -4.76 -6.31 11.25
C ILE A 393 -4.90 -5.02 10.45
N GLU A 394 -4.64 -3.86 11.05
CA GLU A 394 -4.67 -2.55 10.38
C GLU A 394 -3.72 -2.52 9.18
N THR A 395 -2.50 -3.01 9.35
CA THR A 395 -1.51 -3.09 8.26
C THR A 395 -2.02 -3.96 7.11
N GLN A 396 -2.70 -5.06 7.40
CA GLN A 396 -3.30 -5.92 6.38
C GLN A 396 -4.46 -5.24 5.65
N ILE A 397 -5.35 -4.56 6.38
CA ILE A 397 -6.47 -3.80 5.78
C ILE A 397 -5.91 -2.69 4.87
N ASN A 398 -4.91 -1.95 5.31
CA ASN A 398 -4.26 -0.89 4.52
C ASN A 398 -3.60 -1.43 3.24
N ASN A 399 -2.99 -2.62 3.30
CA ASN A 399 -2.43 -3.28 2.12
C ASN A 399 -3.52 -3.64 1.10
N LEU A 400 -4.62 -4.26 1.54
CA LEU A 400 -5.75 -4.58 0.65
C LEU A 400 -6.41 -3.33 0.09
N LEU A 401 -6.57 -2.28 0.90
CA LEU A 401 -7.12 -1.00 0.48
C LEU A 401 -6.26 -0.37 -0.63
N SER A 402 -4.94 -0.36 -0.45
CA SER A 402 -3.99 0.15 -1.44
C SER A 402 -4.01 -0.66 -2.74
N LEU A 403 -4.28 -1.97 -2.68
CA LEU A 403 -4.48 -2.79 -3.87
C LEU A 403 -5.82 -2.48 -4.55
N LYS A 404 -6.89 -2.30 -3.78
CA LYS A 404 -8.23 -1.98 -4.31
C LYS A 404 -8.30 -0.62 -4.99
N LEU A 405 -7.63 0.40 -4.43
CA LEU A 405 -7.53 1.71 -5.08
C LEU A 405 -6.77 1.62 -6.42
N ARG A 406 -5.73 0.77 -6.48
CA ARG A 406 -5.01 0.48 -7.75
C ARG A 406 -5.89 -0.27 -8.75
N ASP A 407 -6.68 -1.24 -8.30
CA ASP A 407 -7.62 -1.97 -9.17
C ASP A 407 -8.69 -1.02 -9.72
N LEU A 408 -9.19 -0.09 -8.91
CA LEU A 408 -10.13 0.94 -9.34
C LEU A 408 -9.52 1.89 -10.38
N GLN A 409 -8.28 2.33 -10.16
CA GLN A 409 -7.57 3.17 -11.12
C GLN A 409 -7.34 2.43 -12.45
N LYS A 410 -6.89 1.17 -12.40
CA LYS A 410 -6.74 0.33 -13.58
C LYS A 410 -8.05 0.16 -14.34
N PHE A 411 -9.15 -0.09 -13.62
CA PHE A 411 -10.49 -0.16 -14.24
C PHE A 411 -10.79 1.15 -14.98
N ASP A 412 -10.61 2.29 -14.31
CA ASP A 412 -10.88 3.60 -14.89
C ASP A 412 -10.00 3.90 -16.12
N ASP A 413 -8.72 3.50 -16.11
CA ASP A 413 -7.79 3.75 -17.22
C ASP A 413 -8.02 2.83 -18.43
N VAL A 414 -8.57 1.63 -18.20
CA VAL A 414 -8.80 0.59 -19.22
C VAL A 414 -10.18 0.72 -19.84
N VAL A 415 -11.21 0.96 -19.02
CA VAL A 415 -12.63 0.89 -19.42
C VAL A 415 -13.23 2.24 -19.75
N LEU A 416 -12.77 3.31 -19.08
CA LEU A 416 -13.42 4.61 -19.15
C LEU A 416 -12.59 5.61 -19.97
N LEU A 417 -13.24 6.26 -20.92
CA LEU A 417 -12.71 7.42 -21.61
C LEU A 417 -12.99 8.70 -20.83
N LYS A 418 -11.98 9.56 -20.73
CA LYS A 418 -12.08 10.90 -20.11
C LYS A 418 -12.72 11.91 -21.07
N VAL A 419 -13.86 11.54 -21.64
CA VAL A 419 -14.69 12.40 -22.50
C VAL A 419 -16.07 12.44 -21.87
N GLU A 420 -16.59 13.65 -21.70
CA GLU A 420 -17.91 13.88 -21.12
C GLU A 420 -18.94 14.00 -22.24
N ILE A 421 -19.96 13.15 -22.17
CA ILE A 421 -21.13 13.13 -23.06
C ILE A 421 -22.38 12.95 -22.20
N ASN A 422 -23.51 13.49 -22.63
CA ASN A 422 -24.76 13.46 -21.87
C ASN A 422 -25.69 12.33 -22.28
N GLU A 423 -25.71 12.00 -23.57
CA GLU A 423 -26.52 10.94 -24.18
C GLU A 423 -25.61 9.97 -24.93
N PRO A 424 -26.05 8.72 -25.19
CA PRO A 424 -25.35 7.81 -26.08
C PRO A 424 -25.11 8.45 -27.47
N LEU A 425 -23.86 8.41 -27.92
CA LEU A 425 -23.45 8.91 -29.22
C LEU A 425 -23.09 7.75 -30.13
N LEU A 426 -23.79 7.63 -31.27
CA LEU A 426 -23.45 6.68 -32.32
C LEU A 426 -22.41 7.28 -33.27
N VAL A 427 -21.26 6.63 -33.40
CA VAL A 427 -20.19 6.94 -34.34
C VAL A 427 -20.18 5.86 -35.43
N LEU A 428 -20.49 6.26 -36.65
CA LEU A 428 -20.53 5.39 -37.83
C LEU A 428 -19.21 5.46 -38.59
N ILE A 429 -18.45 4.37 -38.56
CA ILE A 429 -17.15 4.26 -39.24
C ILE A 429 -17.33 3.59 -40.59
N PRO A 430 -17.15 4.27 -41.73
CA PRO A 430 -17.32 3.68 -43.04
C PRO A 430 -16.23 2.68 -43.37
N PHE A 431 -16.59 1.62 -44.10
CA PHE A 431 -15.65 0.67 -44.68
C PHE A 431 -16.25 0.03 -45.92
N TYR A 432 -15.40 -0.42 -46.84
CA TYR A 432 -15.86 -1.19 -47.98
C TYR A 432 -15.74 -2.68 -47.75
N VAL A 433 -16.74 -3.42 -48.24
CA VAL A 433 -16.79 -4.87 -48.31
C VAL A 433 -16.79 -5.28 -49.77
N VAL A 434 -15.88 -6.19 -50.11
CA VAL A 434 -15.78 -6.71 -51.48
C VAL A 434 -15.80 -8.21 -51.42
N GLN A 435 -16.73 -8.82 -52.15
CA GLN A 435 -16.81 -10.26 -52.29
C GLN A 435 -16.29 -10.69 -53.65
N TYR A 436 -15.38 -11.65 -53.61
CA TYR A 436 -14.84 -12.34 -54.77
C TYR A 436 -15.45 -13.73 -54.86
N ARG A 437 -15.87 -14.13 -56.06
CA ARG A 437 -16.41 -15.46 -56.36
C ARG A 437 -15.50 -16.19 -57.33
N LEU A 438 -15.13 -17.41 -56.98
CA LEU A 438 -14.46 -18.38 -57.84
C LEU A 438 -15.27 -19.68 -57.87
N LYS A 439 -16.04 -19.89 -58.96
CA LYS A 439 -17.04 -20.97 -59.03
C LYS A 439 -17.98 -20.88 -57.81
N GLU A 440 -18.07 -21.94 -57.00
CA GLU A 440 -18.88 -21.99 -55.76
C GLU A 440 -18.19 -21.38 -54.53
N LYS A 441 -16.90 -21.04 -54.60
CA LYS A 441 -16.17 -20.50 -53.45
C LYS A 441 -16.23 -18.98 -53.44
N THR A 442 -16.54 -18.41 -52.29
CA THR A 442 -16.51 -16.96 -52.08
C THR A 442 -15.50 -16.58 -50.99
N ARG A 443 -14.88 -15.41 -51.15
CA ARG A 443 -14.07 -14.77 -50.12
C ARG A 443 -14.41 -13.30 -50.03
N ILE A 444 -14.26 -12.73 -48.84
CA ILE A 444 -14.59 -11.33 -48.55
C ILE A 444 -13.31 -10.62 -48.10
N ASP A 445 -13.07 -9.44 -48.68
CA ASP A 445 -12.06 -8.51 -48.20
C ASP A 445 -12.72 -7.23 -47.67
N PHE A 446 -12.05 -6.61 -46.69
CA PHE A 446 -12.44 -5.35 -46.09
C PHE A 446 -11.43 -4.26 -46.44
N TYR A 447 -11.93 -3.07 -46.70
CA TYR A 447 -11.14 -1.86 -46.85
C TYR A 447 -11.59 -0.87 -45.75
N PRO A 448 -10.80 -0.71 -44.66
CA PRO A 448 -11.11 0.23 -43.59
C PRO A 448 -11.02 1.68 -44.10
N PRO A 449 -11.32 2.70 -43.28
CA PRO A 449 -10.99 4.09 -43.60
C PRO A 449 -9.54 4.24 -44.06
N MET A 450 -9.32 5.13 -45.03
CA MET A 450 -8.04 5.28 -45.72
C MET A 450 -7.52 6.70 -45.58
N THR A 451 -6.20 6.83 -45.52
CA THR A 451 -5.49 8.10 -45.66
C THR A 451 -5.01 8.23 -47.10
N VAL A 452 -5.29 9.37 -47.71
CA VAL A 452 -4.87 9.69 -49.07
C VAL A 452 -3.72 10.70 -49.03
N ALA A 453 -2.62 10.31 -49.67
CA ALA A 453 -1.41 11.11 -49.73
C ALA A 453 -1.59 12.38 -50.57
N SER A 454 -0.82 13.42 -50.24
CA SER A 454 -0.67 14.56 -51.15
C SER A 454 0.14 14.12 -52.37
N TYR A 455 -0.46 14.25 -53.56
CA TYR A 455 0.25 13.98 -54.81
C TYR A 455 1.27 15.07 -55.16
N GLU A 456 1.22 16.21 -54.48
CA GLU A 456 2.06 17.37 -54.79
C GLU A 456 3.47 17.26 -54.18
N GLY A 457 4.40 18.09 -54.65
CA GLY A 457 5.77 18.10 -54.15
C GLY A 457 6.60 16.86 -54.53
N ILE A 458 6.94 16.02 -53.55
CA ILE A 458 7.88 14.88 -53.72
C ILE A 458 7.28 13.82 -54.66
N LEU A 459 6.01 13.46 -54.49
CA LEU A 459 5.35 12.41 -55.30
C LEU A 459 5.27 12.79 -56.78
N LYS A 460 4.97 14.05 -57.11
CA LYS A 460 5.05 14.59 -58.47
C LYS A 460 6.49 14.55 -59.04
N LYS A 461 7.51 14.88 -58.25
CA LYS A 461 8.92 14.82 -58.66
C LYS A 461 9.40 13.39 -58.96
N ILE A 462 8.87 12.41 -58.24
CA ILE A 462 9.19 11.00 -58.44
C ILE A 462 8.14 10.25 -59.29
N GLN A 463 7.20 10.94 -59.96
CA GLN A 463 6.13 10.33 -60.76
C GLN A 463 6.66 9.31 -61.78
N LYS A 464 7.77 9.61 -62.46
CA LYS A 464 8.42 8.66 -63.39
C LYS A 464 8.90 7.39 -62.69
N THR A 465 9.37 7.51 -61.46
CA THR A 465 9.78 6.38 -60.62
C THR A 465 8.57 5.66 -60.02
N LEU A 466 7.46 6.35 -59.70
CA LEU A 466 6.23 5.70 -59.24
C LEU A 466 5.65 4.77 -60.32
N PHE A 467 5.74 5.16 -61.60
CA PHE A 467 5.30 4.31 -62.70
C PHE A 467 6.18 3.06 -62.92
N SER A 468 7.36 2.97 -62.31
CA SER A 468 8.14 1.72 -62.29
C SER A 468 7.63 0.72 -61.25
N PHE A 469 6.83 1.17 -60.27
CA PHE A 469 6.19 0.30 -59.30
C PHE A 469 5.00 -0.44 -59.92
N SER A 470 4.59 -1.56 -59.31
CA SER A 470 3.33 -2.18 -59.65
C SER A 470 2.16 -1.24 -59.32
N LEU A 471 1.03 -1.41 -60.01
CA LEU A 471 -0.20 -0.70 -59.68
C LEU A 471 -0.58 -0.87 -58.20
N GLU A 472 -0.41 -2.08 -57.66
CA GLU A 472 -0.63 -2.37 -56.24
C GLU A 472 0.23 -1.51 -55.32
N SER A 473 1.55 -1.47 -55.55
CA SER A 473 2.46 -0.69 -54.72
C SER A 473 2.21 0.81 -54.83
N ARG A 474 1.83 1.32 -56.01
CA ARG A 474 1.41 2.73 -56.17
C ARG A 474 0.14 3.03 -55.42
N MET A 475 -0.90 2.20 -55.59
CA MET A 475 -2.19 2.42 -54.93
C MET A 475 -2.04 2.38 -53.41
N ASN A 476 -1.28 1.42 -52.87
CA ASN A 476 -1.02 1.34 -51.42
C ASN A 476 -0.17 2.50 -50.88
N LEU A 477 0.68 3.12 -51.71
CA LEU A 477 1.48 4.29 -51.33
C LEU A 477 0.62 5.56 -51.29
N LEU A 478 -0.27 5.73 -52.27
CA LEU A 478 -1.09 6.93 -52.43
C LEU A 478 -2.39 6.86 -51.61
N MET A 479 -2.87 5.66 -51.31
CA MET A 479 -4.05 5.38 -50.51
C MET A 479 -3.74 4.21 -49.59
N SER A 480 -3.50 4.53 -48.32
CA SER A 480 -3.12 3.54 -47.31
C SER A 480 -4.19 3.45 -46.22
N PRO A 481 -4.39 2.29 -45.58
CA PRO A 481 -5.29 2.18 -44.43
C PRO A 481 -4.90 3.19 -43.36
N GLN A 482 -5.88 3.93 -42.84
CA GLN A 482 -5.66 4.82 -41.72
C GLN A 482 -5.14 3.97 -40.54
N VAL A 483 -3.88 4.15 -40.16
CA VAL A 483 -3.24 3.33 -39.14
C VAL A 483 -3.62 3.87 -37.77
N SER A 484 -4.83 3.56 -37.35
CA SER A 484 -5.26 3.73 -35.96
C SER A 484 -5.35 2.36 -35.30
N ASN A 485 -4.86 2.29 -34.06
CA ASN A 485 -4.96 1.08 -33.25
C ASN A 485 -6.44 0.69 -32.97
N LEU A 486 -7.37 1.64 -33.09
CA LEU A 486 -8.82 1.40 -33.00
C LEU A 486 -9.30 0.61 -34.22
N TYR A 487 -8.98 1.05 -35.43
CA TYR A 487 -9.41 0.35 -36.65
C TYR A 487 -8.74 -1.02 -36.77
N SER A 488 -7.46 -1.14 -36.41
CA SER A 488 -6.79 -2.43 -36.43
C SER A 488 -7.48 -3.41 -35.48
N SER A 489 -7.89 -2.97 -34.28
CA SER A 489 -8.67 -3.78 -33.34
C SER A 489 -10.05 -4.16 -33.91
N ILE A 490 -10.83 -3.19 -34.40
CA ILE A 490 -12.18 -3.39 -34.94
C ILE A 490 -12.16 -4.37 -36.13
N PHE A 491 -11.37 -4.08 -37.16
CA PHE A 491 -11.41 -4.86 -38.41
C PHE A 491 -10.71 -6.21 -38.29
N SER A 492 -9.73 -6.36 -37.39
CA SER A 492 -9.15 -7.68 -37.09
C SER A 492 -10.16 -8.57 -36.36
N ASN A 493 -10.89 -8.02 -35.39
CA ASN A 493 -11.98 -8.72 -34.71
C ASN A 493 -13.09 -9.10 -35.67
N LEU A 494 -13.52 -8.18 -36.54
CA LEU A 494 -14.53 -8.47 -37.57
C LEU A 494 -14.08 -9.61 -38.49
N LYS A 495 -12.86 -9.55 -39.03
CA LYS A 495 -12.30 -10.58 -39.92
C LYS A 495 -12.15 -11.93 -39.22
N LYS A 496 -11.83 -11.94 -37.92
CA LYS A 496 -11.74 -13.17 -37.11
C LYS A 496 -13.13 -13.78 -36.91
N ASN A 497 -14.09 -12.98 -36.45
CA ASN A 497 -15.45 -13.44 -36.15
C ASN A 497 -16.18 -13.94 -37.40
N LEU A 498 -15.94 -13.36 -38.57
CA LEU A 498 -16.53 -13.86 -39.83
C LEU A 498 -16.09 -15.26 -40.25
N LYS A 499 -14.97 -15.76 -39.69
CA LYS A 499 -14.53 -17.14 -39.90
C LYS A 499 -15.20 -18.12 -38.95
N THR A 500 -15.64 -17.64 -37.78
CA THR A 500 -16.16 -18.47 -36.69
C THR A 500 -17.67 -18.38 -36.54
N GLU A 501 -18.30 -17.28 -36.98
CA GLU A 501 -19.72 -16.98 -36.83
C GLU A 501 -20.43 -16.94 -38.20
N PRO A 502 -21.06 -18.04 -38.64
CA PRO A 502 -21.77 -18.12 -39.92
C PRO A 502 -22.91 -17.11 -40.05
N PHE A 503 -23.64 -16.87 -38.95
CA PHE A 503 -24.77 -15.93 -38.93
C PHE A 503 -24.32 -14.49 -39.16
N LEU A 504 -23.23 -14.07 -38.51
CA LEU A 504 -22.60 -12.76 -38.75
C LEU A 504 -22.21 -12.60 -40.22
N LYS A 505 -21.59 -13.64 -40.79
CA LYS A 505 -21.19 -13.65 -42.20
C LYS A 505 -22.39 -13.53 -43.13
N GLU A 506 -23.45 -14.28 -42.89
CA GLU A 506 -24.68 -14.21 -43.68
C GLU A 506 -25.31 -12.82 -43.62
N GLN A 507 -25.38 -12.20 -42.43
CA GLN A 507 -25.89 -10.84 -42.29
C GLN A 507 -25.07 -9.82 -43.09
N ILE A 508 -23.72 -9.85 -42.99
CA ILE A 508 -22.87 -8.92 -43.75
C ILE A 508 -23.05 -9.13 -45.26
N VAL A 509 -23.13 -10.38 -45.70
CA VAL A 509 -23.32 -10.73 -47.12
C VAL A 509 -24.66 -10.21 -47.63
N ASN A 510 -25.76 -10.52 -46.93
CA ASN A 510 -27.11 -10.06 -47.31
C ASN A 510 -27.21 -8.54 -47.33
N LEU A 511 -26.62 -7.88 -46.32
CA LEU A 511 -26.58 -6.43 -46.26
C LEU A 511 -25.83 -5.85 -47.45
N SER A 512 -24.61 -6.35 -47.70
CA SER A 512 -23.74 -5.90 -48.78
C SER A 512 -24.37 -6.09 -50.16
N PHE A 513 -25.09 -7.19 -50.38
CA PHE A 513 -25.84 -7.41 -51.62
C PHE A 513 -26.93 -6.36 -51.82
N SER A 514 -27.62 -5.96 -50.75
CA SER A 514 -28.71 -4.98 -50.83
C SER A 514 -28.23 -3.56 -51.12
N VAL A 515 -26.95 -3.26 -50.86
CA VAL A 515 -26.30 -1.96 -51.14
C VAL A 515 -25.16 -2.10 -52.14
N ASN A 516 -25.25 -3.11 -53.03
CA ASN A 516 -24.21 -3.36 -54.03
C ASN A 516 -24.07 -2.18 -54.98
N LEU A 517 -22.95 -1.46 -54.86
CA LEU A 517 -22.64 -0.28 -55.65
C LEU A 517 -22.56 -0.61 -57.14
N LEU A 518 -22.10 -1.82 -57.50
CA LEU A 518 -22.05 -2.26 -58.91
C LEU A 518 -23.43 -2.26 -59.57
N LYS A 519 -24.52 -2.40 -58.80
CA LYS A 519 -25.89 -2.40 -59.37
C LYS A 519 -26.53 -1.02 -59.40
N GLN A 520 -25.86 0.02 -58.90
CA GLN A 520 -26.42 1.37 -58.87
C GLN A 520 -26.29 2.04 -60.26
N PRO A 521 -27.34 2.70 -60.77
CA PRO A 521 -27.35 3.24 -62.14
C PRO A 521 -26.21 4.20 -62.47
N LYS A 522 -25.79 5.04 -61.50
CA LYS A 522 -24.73 6.04 -61.68
C LYS A 522 -23.33 5.56 -61.32
N PHE A 523 -23.20 4.37 -60.72
CA PHE A 523 -21.91 3.94 -60.20
C PHE A 523 -20.84 3.83 -61.28
N MET A 524 -21.24 3.34 -62.46
CA MET A 524 -20.31 3.19 -63.58
C MET A 524 -19.87 4.53 -64.16
N ASP A 525 -20.77 5.50 -64.26
CA ASP A 525 -20.45 6.87 -64.71
C ASP A 525 -19.45 7.51 -63.73
N ASP A 526 -19.75 7.44 -62.43
CA ASP A 526 -18.88 7.97 -61.37
C ASP A 526 -17.50 7.28 -61.36
N VAL A 527 -17.44 5.98 -61.66
CA VAL A 527 -16.18 5.24 -61.80
C VAL A 527 -15.39 5.70 -63.03
N PHE A 528 -16.03 5.96 -64.17
CA PHE A 528 -15.32 6.42 -65.37
C PHE A 528 -14.71 7.80 -65.16
N ASP A 529 -15.46 8.71 -64.55
CA ASP A 529 -15.00 10.05 -64.20
C ASP A 529 -13.84 9.97 -63.19
N GLY A 530 -14.01 9.20 -62.11
CA GLY A 530 -12.95 8.97 -61.13
C GLY A 530 -11.68 8.33 -61.69
N LEU A 531 -11.80 7.39 -62.65
CA LEU A 531 -10.65 6.80 -63.32
C LEU A 531 -9.90 7.80 -64.20
N ALA A 532 -10.61 8.74 -64.83
CA ALA A 532 -9.99 9.83 -65.59
C ALA A 532 -9.26 10.80 -64.65
N GLU A 533 -9.83 11.10 -63.49
CA GLU A 533 -9.19 11.94 -62.47
C GLU A 533 -7.95 11.26 -61.87
N LEU A 534 -8.02 9.98 -61.52
CA LEU A 534 -6.87 9.18 -61.05
C LEU A 534 -5.74 9.12 -62.08
N GLU A 535 -6.06 9.00 -63.37
CA GLU A 535 -5.07 9.09 -64.47
C GLU A 535 -4.46 10.50 -64.56
N SER A 536 -5.27 11.55 -64.44
CA SER A 536 -4.81 12.94 -64.47
C SER A 536 -3.89 13.29 -63.29
N GLU A 537 -4.14 12.67 -62.14
CA GLU A 537 -3.28 12.73 -60.95
C GLU A 537 -2.13 11.73 -61.03
N GLY A 538 -1.96 10.96 -62.10
CA GLY A 538 -0.83 10.05 -62.27
C GLY A 538 -0.80 8.87 -61.29
N TRP A 539 -1.96 8.48 -60.74
CA TRP A 539 -2.13 7.25 -59.97
C TRP A 539 -2.14 6.03 -60.90
N LEU A 540 -2.74 6.21 -62.08
CA LEU A 540 -2.88 5.20 -63.14
C LEU A 540 -2.14 5.65 -64.40
N ASN A 541 -1.59 4.70 -65.16
CA ASN A 541 -1.22 4.95 -66.56
C ASN A 541 -2.39 4.59 -67.50
N PRO A 542 -2.38 5.08 -68.76
CA PRO A 542 -3.48 4.85 -69.70
C PRO A 542 -3.80 3.37 -69.92
N LYS A 543 -2.77 2.51 -69.93
CA LYS A 543 -2.91 1.06 -70.10
C LYS A 543 -3.57 0.40 -68.89
N GLU A 544 -3.25 0.83 -67.68
CA GLU A 544 -3.88 0.35 -66.44
C GLU A 544 -5.33 0.75 -66.36
N LYS A 545 -5.65 2.01 -66.70
CA LYS A 545 -7.03 2.47 -66.82
C LYS A 545 -7.81 1.60 -67.81
N GLU A 546 -7.27 1.38 -69.01
CA GLU A 546 -7.91 0.55 -70.02
C GLU A 546 -8.11 -0.89 -69.55
N ASN A 547 -7.13 -1.48 -68.84
CA ASN A 547 -7.23 -2.82 -68.30
C ASN A 547 -8.32 -2.95 -67.22
N ILE A 548 -8.49 -1.94 -66.37
CA ILE A 548 -9.55 -1.90 -65.34
C ILE A 548 -10.91 -1.76 -66.02
N ILE A 549 -11.04 -0.88 -67.01
CA ILE A 549 -12.29 -0.73 -67.78
C ILE A 549 -12.68 -2.04 -68.46
N LYS A 550 -11.71 -2.75 -69.04
CA LYS A 550 -11.91 -4.06 -69.70
C LYS A 550 -12.31 -5.17 -68.73
N SER A 551 -11.93 -5.09 -67.45
CA SER A 551 -12.29 -6.12 -66.46
C SER A 551 -13.70 -5.98 -65.91
N ILE A 552 -14.38 -4.84 -66.15
CA ILE A 552 -15.75 -4.60 -65.71
C ILE A 552 -16.72 -5.36 -66.65
N PRO A 553 -17.47 -6.36 -66.17
CA PRO A 553 -18.26 -7.23 -67.05
C PRO A 553 -19.46 -6.48 -67.67
N ARG A 554 -19.43 -6.17 -68.97
CA ARG A 554 -20.54 -5.46 -69.66
C ARG A 554 -21.92 -6.13 -69.53
N GLU A 555 -21.96 -7.44 -69.29
CA GLU A 555 -23.20 -8.23 -69.17
C GLU A 555 -23.86 -8.18 -67.77
N GLN A 556 -23.25 -7.54 -66.76
CA GLN A 556 -23.85 -7.37 -65.43
C GLN A 556 -24.59 -6.05 -65.24
N TYR A 557 -24.55 -5.16 -66.23
CA TYR A 557 -25.08 -3.79 -66.18
C TYR A 557 -26.04 -3.62 -67.37
N GLY A 558 -27.29 -4.04 -67.18
CA GLY A 558 -28.29 -4.01 -68.24
C GLY A 558 -28.48 -2.61 -68.83
N ASN A 559 -28.41 -2.55 -70.17
CA ASN A 559 -29.36 -1.77 -70.94
C ASN A 559 -30.55 -2.68 -71.27
#